data_AF-A0A0C9ZTT3-F1
#
_entry.id   AF-A0A0C9ZTT3-F1
#
_cell.length_a   1.000
_cell.length_b   1.000
_cell.length_c   1.000
_cell.angle_alpha   90.00
_cell.angle_beta   90.00
_cell.angle_gamma   90.00
#
_symmetry.space_group_name_H-M   'P 1'
#
loop_
_entity.id
_entity.type
_entity.pdbx_description
1 polymer ?
#
loop_
_entity_poly.entity_id
_entity_poly.type
_entity_poly.pdbx_seq_one_letter_code
_entity_poly.pdbx_strand_id
1 'polypeptide(L)'
;MEARLGKYRTALNDLERLVVMRLFELSKLSLSGTGYKLRQQISKALQRRSEAIRNAINRYNVQAVALNPPRPKISWKDIADYSFLGEFDLLRHSRTDIRSEDWAKPAHREATTKYFKLCRAREELTRLNVEIRRLRTAIHDEQAQTIAVIEDLHLSDPKLAQELRRRWRLRGAINAVHLHRLDQIECLTGFSGVRGIGVRLQINSTTPDIPPAQNPSTNVNIHTESSKFIPPSPSPDFRTYLSLSCHR
;
A
#
# COMPACT_ATOMS: atom_id res chain seq x y z
N MET A 1 -20.01 -24.99 34.08
CA MET A 1 -18.72 -24.63 33.45
C MET A 1 -18.92 -23.67 32.27
N GLU A 2 -19.90 -23.95 31.39
CA GLU A 2 -20.22 -23.16 30.19
C GLU A 2 -20.59 -21.69 30.45
N ALA A 3 -21.36 -21.40 31.50
CA ALA A 3 -21.74 -20.03 31.84
C ALA A 3 -20.55 -19.11 32.20
N ARG A 4 -19.47 -19.67 32.80
CA ARG A 4 -18.24 -18.91 33.10
C ARG A 4 -17.41 -18.67 31.84
N LEU A 5 -17.34 -19.66 30.95
CA LEU A 5 -16.71 -19.54 29.64
C LEU A 5 -17.42 -18.50 28.76
N GLY A 6 -18.76 -18.46 28.78
CA GLY A 6 -19.55 -17.44 28.10
C GLY A 6 -19.21 -16.03 28.57
N LYS A 7 -19.23 -15.79 29.89
CA LYS A 7 -18.87 -14.49 30.48
C LYS A 7 -17.44 -14.06 30.14
N TYR A 8 -16.50 -15.00 30.17
CA TYR A 8 -15.12 -14.76 29.74
C TYR A 8 -15.04 -14.34 28.26
N ARG A 9 -15.69 -15.08 27.36
CA ARG A 9 -15.73 -14.75 25.92
C ARG A 9 -16.35 -13.39 25.66
N THR A 10 -17.43 -13.04 26.35
CA THR A 10 -18.05 -11.70 26.23
C THR A 10 -17.10 -10.60 26.69
N ALA A 11 -16.43 -10.77 27.85
CA ALA A 11 -15.47 -9.80 28.34
C ALA A 11 -14.25 -9.64 27.42
N LEU A 12 -13.79 -10.74 26.82
CA LEU A 12 -12.71 -10.77 25.83
C LEU A 12 -13.12 -10.05 24.54
N ASN A 13 -14.30 -10.35 23.98
CA ASN A 13 -14.81 -9.70 22.77
C ASN A 13 -15.02 -8.18 22.97
N ASP A 14 -15.47 -7.75 24.15
CA ASP A 14 -15.65 -6.33 24.48
C ASP A 14 -14.30 -5.60 24.55
N LEU A 15 -13.32 -6.21 25.24
CA LEU A 15 -11.95 -5.68 25.30
C LEU A 15 -11.32 -5.59 23.89
N GLU A 16 -11.49 -6.64 23.07
CA GLU A 16 -11.06 -6.66 21.67
C GLU A 16 -11.60 -5.51 20.86
N ARG A 17 -12.93 -5.37 20.85
CA ARG A 17 -13.61 -4.32 20.11
C ARG A 17 -13.05 -2.95 20.49
N LEU A 18 -12.89 -2.68 21.78
CA LEU A 18 -12.40 -1.39 22.27
C LEU A 18 -10.96 -1.11 21.87
N VAL A 19 -10.07 -2.10 21.92
CA VAL A 19 -8.66 -1.94 21.51
C VAL A 19 -8.54 -1.73 20.01
N VAL A 20 -9.25 -2.52 19.20
CA VAL A 20 -9.32 -2.35 17.73
C VAL A 20 -9.81 -0.95 17.40
N MET A 21 -10.88 -0.52 18.06
CA MET A 21 -11.43 0.83 17.93
C MET A 21 -10.40 1.92 18.30
N ARG A 22 -9.57 1.74 19.33
CA ARG A 22 -8.50 2.70 19.70
C ARG A 22 -7.41 2.77 18.64
N LEU A 23 -6.99 1.63 18.10
CA LEU A 23 -5.96 1.57 17.05
C LEU A 23 -6.40 2.32 15.78
N PHE A 24 -7.68 2.16 15.39
CA PHE A 24 -8.23 2.94 14.28
C PHE A 24 -8.29 4.45 14.56
N GLU A 25 -8.57 4.87 15.80
CA GLU A 25 -8.53 6.29 16.16
C GLU A 25 -7.11 6.86 16.14
N LEU A 26 -6.12 6.10 16.62
CA LEU A 26 -4.72 6.48 16.54
C LEU A 26 -4.25 6.64 15.09
N SER A 27 -4.65 5.72 14.21
CA SER A 27 -4.40 5.86 12.76
C SER A 27 -5.05 7.11 12.18
N LYS A 28 -6.27 7.47 12.58
CA LYS A 28 -6.93 8.70 12.12
C LYS A 28 -6.23 9.98 12.56
N LEU A 29 -5.54 9.98 13.70
CA LEU A 29 -4.71 11.12 14.12
C LEU A 29 -3.47 11.31 13.25
N SER A 30 -2.90 10.22 12.71
CA SER A 30 -1.70 10.30 11.88
C SER A 30 -1.98 10.61 10.40
N LEU A 31 -3.25 10.69 9.98
CA LEU A 31 -3.62 11.13 8.63
C LEU A 31 -3.38 12.63 8.44
N SER A 32 -2.70 12.97 7.34
CA SER A 32 -2.54 14.37 6.90
C SER A 32 -3.89 14.94 6.44
N GLY A 33 -4.12 16.25 6.67
CA GLY A 33 -5.33 16.96 6.22
C GLY A 33 -6.50 17.03 7.23
N THR A 34 -6.35 16.54 8.47
CA THR A 34 -7.40 16.70 9.49
C THR A 34 -7.42 18.12 10.07
N GLY A 35 -8.56 18.82 10.00
CA GLY A 35 -8.73 20.14 10.61
C GLY A 35 -8.62 20.12 12.15
N TYR A 36 -8.30 21.26 12.77
CA TYR A 36 -8.07 21.39 14.22
C TYR A 36 -9.23 20.86 15.08
N LYS A 37 -10.48 21.19 14.72
CA LYS A 37 -11.68 20.73 15.44
C LYS A 37 -11.83 19.21 15.40
N LEU A 38 -11.51 18.57 14.26
CA LEU A 38 -11.57 17.12 14.13
C LEU A 38 -10.51 16.44 15.00
N ARG A 39 -9.28 16.96 15.01
CA ARG A 39 -8.21 16.47 15.91
C ARG A 39 -8.63 16.53 17.38
N GLN A 40 -9.24 17.63 17.82
CA GLN A 40 -9.75 17.75 19.19
C GLN A 40 -10.80 16.68 19.53
N GLN A 41 -11.71 16.39 18.61
CA GLN A 41 -12.72 15.33 18.82
C GLN A 41 -12.08 13.94 18.89
N ILE A 42 -11.09 13.66 18.04
CA ILE A 42 -10.37 12.38 18.07
C ILE A 42 -9.59 12.24 19.39
N SER A 43 -8.91 13.29 19.87
CA SER A 43 -8.22 13.27 21.17
C SER A 43 -9.18 12.98 22.33
N LYS A 44 -10.35 13.64 22.36
CA LYS A 44 -11.38 13.36 23.38
C LYS A 44 -11.92 11.94 23.27
N ALA A 45 -12.10 11.42 22.06
CA ALA A 45 -12.55 10.05 21.83
C ALA A 45 -11.50 9.04 22.34
N LEU A 46 -10.21 9.28 22.08
CA LEU A 46 -9.10 8.45 22.56
C LEU A 46 -9.00 8.43 24.08
N GLN A 47 -9.22 9.57 24.76
CA GLN A 47 -9.22 9.62 26.22
C GLN A 47 -10.34 8.75 26.80
N ARG A 48 -11.58 8.95 26.33
CA ARG A 48 -12.73 8.12 26.74
C ARG A 48 -12.51 6.64 26.44
N ARG A 49 -11.93 6.33 25.28
CA ARG A 49 -11.63 4.96 24.87
C ARG A 49 -10.57 4.33 25.75
N SER A 50 -9.56 5.09 26.18
CA SER A 50 -8.53 4.62 27.11
C SER A 50 -9.13 4.23 28.46
N GLU A 51 -10.06 5.03 28.99
CA GLU A 51 -10.81 4.71 30.20
C GLU A 51 -11.69 3.46 30.03
N ALA A 52 -12.43 3.37 28.92
CA ALA A 52 -13.26 2.21 28.61
C ALA A 52 -12.44 0.91 28.53
N ILE A 53 -11.26 0.96 27.90
CA ILE A 53 -10.34 -0.18 27.83
C ILE A 53 -9.84 -0.57 29.22
N ARG A 54 -9.46 0.38 30.09
CA ARG A 54 -9.05 0.05 31.47
C ARG A 54 -10.15 -0.69 32.22
N ASN A 55 -11.40 -0.27 32.07
CA ASN A 55 -12.55 -0.96 32.66
C ASN A 55 -12.77 -2.36 32.06
N ALA A 56 -12.62 -2.50 30.74
CA ALA A 56 -12.73 -3.79 30.06
C ALA A 56 -11.60 -4.76 30.46
N ILE A 57 -10.37 -4.28 30.66
CA ILE A 57 -9.24 -5.06 31.20
C ILE A 57 -9.61 -5.62 32.58
N ASN A 58 -10.17 -4.79 33.47
CA ASN A 58 -10.58 -5.24 34.80
C ASN A 58 -11.65 -6.33 34.72
N ARG A 59 -12.68 -6.14 33.88
CA ARG A 59 -13.73 -7.15 33.65
C ARG A 59 -13.15 -8.45 33.11
N TYR A 60 -12.26 -8.37 32.12
CA TYR A 60 -11.55 -9.51 31.56
C TYR A 60 -10.75 -10.25 32.64
N ASN A 61 -9.92 -9.55 33.41
CA ASN A 61 -9.05 -10.14 34.43
C ASN A 61 -9.85 -10.85 35.54
N VAL A 62 -11.02 -10.32 35.93
CA VAL A 62 -11.93 -10.97 36.88
C VAL A 62 -12.46 -12.29 36.32
N GLN A 63 -12.93 -12.31 35.07
CA GLN A 63 -13.44 -13.53 34.46
C GLN A 63 -12.31 -14.54 34.15
N ALA A 64 -11.13 -14.06 33.77
CA ALA A 64 -9.95 -14.86 33.44
C ALA A 64 -9.48 -15.71 34.63
N VAL A 65 -9.45 -15.13 35.84
CA VAL A 65 -9.05 -15.84 37.08
C VAL A 65 -10.13 -16.83 37.54
N ALA A 66 -11.40 -16.58 37.24
CA ALA A 66 -12.52 -17.43 37.65
C ALA A 66 -12.66 -18.73 36.82
N LEU A 67 -11.84 -18.89 35.77
CA LEU A 67 -11.78 -20.11 34.94
C LEU A 67 -10.84 -21.16 35.55
N ASN A 68 -11.06 -22.43 35.18
CA ASN A 68 -10.17 -23.53 35.49
C ASN A 68 -9.75 -24.23 34.18
N PRO A 69 -8.47 -24.14 33.74
CA PRO A 69 -7.39 -23.38 34.37
C PRO A 69 -7.58 -21.85 34.22
N PRO A 70 -6.99 -21.05 35.14
CA PRO A 70 -7.04 -19.60 35.06
C PRO A 70 -6.28 -19.10 33.82
N ARG A 71 -6.78 -18.01 33.21
CA ARG A 71 -6.16 -17.39 32.02
C ARG A 71 -5.19 -16.26 32.43
N PRO A 72 -4.19 -15.94 31.59
CA PRO A 72 -3.25 -14.86 31.87
C PRO A 72 -3.96 -13.51 32.03
N LYS A 73 -3.54 -12.73 33.03
CA LYS A 73 -3.99 -11.35 33.23
C LYS A 73 -3.32 -10.42 32.21
N ILE A 74 -3.99 -9.31 31.93
CA ILE A 74 -3.53 -8.29 30.99
C ILE A 74 -3.44 -6.97 31.71
N SER A 75 -2.33 -6.27 31.49
CA SER A 75 -2.10 -4.94 32.01
C SER A 75 -2.39 -3.88 30.95
N TRP A 76 -2.59 -2.64 31.40
CA TRP A 76 -2.70 -1.51 30.48
C TRP A 76 -1.41 -1.31 29.66
N LYS A 77 -0.24 -1.61 30.24
CA LYS A 77 1.05 -1.48 29.55
C LYS A 77 1.10 -2.36 28.31
N ASP A 78 0.67 -3.61 28.44
CA ASP A 78 0.61 -4.56 27.32
C ASP A 78 -0.22 -4.02 26.15
N ILE A 79 -1.28 -3.26 26.44
CA ILE A 79 -2.17 -2.67 25.42
C ILE A 79 -1.66 -1.32 24.90
N ALA A 80 -1.01 -0.53 25.75
CA ALA A 80 -0.50 0.78 25.40
C ALA A 80 0.62 0.68 24.36
N ASP A 81 1.44 -0.37 24.44
CA ASP A 81 2.56 -0.64 23.55
C ASP A 81 2.13 -1.13 22.16
N TYR A 82 0.86 -1.54 21.99
CA TYR A 82 0.34 -1.96 20.69
C TYR A 82 0.14 -0.79 19.75
N SER A 83 0.83 -0.85 18.62
CA SER A 83 0.78 0.11 17.51
C SER A 83 0.02 -0.44 16.29
N PHE A 84 -0.08 -1.78 16.19
CA PHE A 84 -0.70 -2.46 15.07
C PHE A 84 -1.70 -3.53 15.53
N LEU A 85 -2.76 -3.75 14.75
CA LEU A 85 -3.80 -4.76 15.02
C LEU A 85 -3.24 -6.17 15.18
N GLY A 86 -2.17 -6.48 14.46
CA GLY A 86 -1.50 -7.77 14.59
C GLY A 86 -0.91 -7.99 15.99
N GLU A 87 -0.43 -6.96 16.68
CA GLU A 87 0.22 -7.11 17.99
C GLU A 87 -0.77 -7.51 19.10
N PHE A 88 -2.07 -7.44 18.82
CA PHE A 88 -3.11 -7.78 19.77
C PHE A 88 -3.35 -9.29 19.86
N ASP A 89 -2.67 -9.94 20.80
CA ASP A 89 -2.78 -11.39 20.99
C ASP A 89 -4.11 -11.84 21.63
N LEU A 90 -5.01 -10.93 22.07
CA LEU A 90 -6.29 -11.29 22.71
C LEU A 90 -7.22 -12.05 21.76
N LEU A 91 -7.29 -11.59 20.50
CA LEU A 91 -8.11 -12.14 19.39
C LEU A 91 -7.85 -13.62 19.12
N ARG A 92 -6.74 -14.14 19.64
CA ARG A 92 -6.20 -15.46 19.30
C ARG A 92 -6.65 -16.54 20.27
N HIS A 93 -7.24 -16.18 21.42
CA HIS A 93 -7.82 -17.14 22.35
C HIS A 93 -9.27 -17.53 22.03
N SER A 94 -9.97 -16.75 21.18
CA SER A 94 -11.39 -16.96 20.89
C SER A 94 -11.64 -17.95 19.75
N ARG A 95 -10.63 -18.22 18.90
CA ARG A 95 -10.65 -19.16 17.77
C ARG A 95 -9.27 -19.78 17.67
N THR A 96 -9.18 -21.11 17.77
CA THR A 96 -7.96 -21.96 17.68
C THR A 96 -6.66 -21.29 18.09
N ASP A 97 -6.07 -21.69 19.22
CA ASP A 97 -4.85 -21.06 19.73
C ASP A 97 -3.68 -21.20 18.73
N ILE A 98 -3.44 -20.13 17.98
CA ILE A 98 -2.37 -20.01 16.98
C ILE A 98 -1.12 -19.36 17.57
N ARG A 99 -1.06 -19.08 18.89
CA ARG A 99 0.12 -18.42 19.50
C ARG A 99 1.36 -19.31 19.49
N SER A 100 1.16 -20.62 19.43
CA SER A 100 2.22 -21.60 19.21
C SER A 100 2.85 -21.52 17.82
N GLU A 101 2.10 -21.02 16.83
CA GLU A 101 2.55 -20.96 15.45
C GLU A 101 3.72 -19.99 15.28
N ASP A 102 4.68 -20.32 14.42
CA ASP A 102 5.85 -19.45 14.29
C ASP A 102 5.52 -18.10 13.66
N TRP A 103 4.61 -18.03 12.70
CA TRP A 103 4.18 -16.76 12.09
C TRP A 103 3.39 -15.87 13.06
N ALA A 104 2.98 -16.40 14.22
CA ALA A 104 2.25 -15.69 15.24
C ALA A 104 3.13 -14.83 16.14
N LYS A 105 4.37 -15.26 16.35
CA LYS A 105 5.29 -14.69 17.33
C LYS A 105 5.69 -13.28 16.89
N PRO A 106 5.64 -12.25 17.77
CA PRO A 106 5.96 -10.87 17.41
C PRO A 106 7.31 -10.72 16.69
N ALA A 107 8.36 -11.35 17.22
CA ALA A 107 9.70 -11.32 16.62
C ALA A 107 9.73 -11.87 15.18
N HIS A 108 9.01 -12.96 14.92
CA HIS A 108 8.96 -13.57 13.59
C HIS A 108 8.18 -12.70 12.60
N ARG A 109 7.11 -12.02 13.04
CA ARG A 109 6.36 -11.08 12.19
C ARG A 109 7.18 -9.85 11.85
N GLU A 110 7.92 -9.32 12.81
CA GLU A 110 8.82 -8.22 12.58
C GLU A 110 9.91 -8.61 11.57
N ALA A 111 10.52 -9.79 11.75
CA ALA A 111 11.50 -10.34 10.81
C ALA A 111 10.90 -10.54 9.41
N THR A 112 9.69 -11.10 9.33
CA THR A 112 8.95 -11.31 8.07
C THR A 112 8.66 -9.98 7.37
N THR A 113 8.22 -8.97 8.12
CA THR A 113 7.96 -7.62 7.59
C THR A 113 9.25 -6.99 7.05
N LYS A 114 10.37 -7.09 7.78
CA LYS A 114 11.67 -6.60 7.33
C LYS A 114 12.14 -7.35 6.06
N TYR A 115 12.00 -8.68 6.05
CA TYR A 115 12.35 -9.52 4.91
C TYR A 115 11.56 -9.11 3.65
N PHE A 116 10.24 -9.00 3.73
CA PHE A 116 9.43 -8.60 2.58
C PHE A 116 9.67 -7.15 2.16
N LYS A 117 9.93 -6.23 3.10
CA LYS A 117 10.37 -4.87 2.75
C LYS A 117 11.68 -4.88 1.95
N LEU A 118 12.63 -5.74 2.32
CA LEU A 118 13.88 -5.91 1.57
C LEU A 118 13.64 -6.50 0.18
N CYS A 119 12.79 -7.52 0.06
CA CYS A 119 12.39 -8.07 -1.24
C CYS A 119 11.76 -7.00 -2.14
N ARG A 120 10.79 -6.24 -1.61
CA ARG A 120 10.15 -5.14 -2.33
C ARG A 120 11.12 -4.02 -2.69
N ALA A 121 12.07 -3.69 -1.82
CA ALA A 121 13.09 -2.69 -2.12
C ALA A 121 13.97 -3.10 -3.31
N ARG A 122 14.28 -4.40 -3.44
CA ARG A 122 15.04 -4.93 -4.59
C ARG A 122 14.24 -4.83 -5.89
N GLU A 123 12.96 -5.19 -5.86
CA GLU A 123 12.06 -5.02 -7.01
C GLU A 123 11.91 -3.55 -7.41
N GLU A 124 11.73 -2.67 -6.42
CA GLU A 124 11.59 -1.24 -6.65
C GLU A 124 12.87 -0.62 -7.22
N LEU A 125 14.05 -1.12 -6.87
CA LEU A 125 15.31 -0.70 -7.50
C LEU A 125 15.30 -0.99 -9.01
N THR A 126 14.89 -2.19 -9.42
CA THR A 126 14.76 -2.54 -10.85
C THR A 126 13.75 -1.65 -11.56
N ARG A 127 12.61 -1.36 -10.91
CA ARG A 127 11.59 -0.47 -11.46
C ARG A 127 12.10 0.96 -11.61
N LEU A 128 12.77 1.49 -10.59
CA LEU A 128 13.30 2.86 -10.59
C LEU A 128 14.33 3.06 -11.70
N ASN A 129 15.17 2.07 -12.01
CA ASN A 129 16.09 2.13 -13.15
C ASN A 129 15.38 2.44 -14.49
N VAL A 130 14.17 1.88 -14.67
CA VAL A 130 13.34 2.14 -15.86
C VAL A 130 12.68 3.51 -15.78
N GLU A 131 12.08 3.84 -14.63
CA GLU A 131 11.34 5.09 -14.46
C GLU A 131 12.22 6.34 -14.51
N ILE A 132 13.46 6.26 -13.99
CA ILE A 132 14.46 7.33 -14.12
C ILE A 132 14.71 7.65 -15.59
N ARG A 133 14.99 6.63 -16.40
CA ARG A 133 15.25 6.80 -17.83
C ARG A 133 14.00 7.30 -18.58
N ARG A 134 12.81 6.78 -18.23
CA ARG A 134 11.54 7.24 -18.81
C ARG A 134 11.28 8.71 -18.52
N LEU A 135 11.49 9.15 -17.28
CA LEU A 135 11.28 10.55 -16.91
C LEU A 135 12.24 11.47 -17.67
N ARG A 136 13.53 11.11 -17.77
CA ARG A 136 14.48 11.90 -18.56
C ARG A 136 14.08 11.98 -20.04
N THR A 137 13.66 10.85 -20.61
CA THR A 137 13.20 10.80 -22.00
C THR A 137 11.96 11.67 -22.21
N ALA A 138 10.97 11.58 -21.30
CA ALA A 138 9.77 12.40 -21.36
C ALA A 138 10.08 13.90 -21.28
N ILE A 139 11.00 14.31 -20.41
CA ILE A 139 11.44 15.72 -20.31
C ILE A 139 12.12 16.18 -21.61
N HIS A 140 13.01 15.35 -22.15
CA HIS A 140 13.72 15.65 -23.39
C HIS A 140 12.76 15.78 -24.59
N ASP A 141 11.84 14.83 -24.74
CA ASP A 141 10.86 14.83 -25.83
C ASP A 141 9.88 16.01 -25.70
N GLU A 142 9.37 16.28 -24.49
CA GLU A 142 8.50 17.43 -24.21
C GLU A 142 9.20 18.74 -24.55
N GLN A 143 10.51 18.85 -24.25
CA GLN A 143 11.31 20.02 -24.58
C GLN A 143 11.48 20.19 -26.09
N ALA A 144 11.88 19.14 -26.81
CA ALA A 144 12.05 19.20 -28.26
C ALA A 144 10.74 19.58 -28.96
N GLN A 145 9.63 18.93 -28.57
CA GLN A 145 8.32 19.22 -29.13
C GLN A 145 7.87 20.65 -28.84
N THR A 146 8.05 21.14 -27.61
CA THR A 146 7.61 22.48 -27.23
C THR A 146 8.41 23.56 -27.96
N ILE A 147 9.72 23.36 -28.13
CA ILE A 147 10.56 24.29 -28.90
C ILE A 147 10.09 24.36 -30.36
N ALA A 148 9.87 23.22 -31.00
CA ALA A 148 9.36 23.17 -32.38
C ALA A 148 8.02 23.90 -32.52
N VAL A 149 7.06 23.63 -31.63
CA VAL A 149 5.75 24.32 -31.63
C VAL A 149 5.90 25.83 -31.43
N ILE A 150 6.82 26.27 -30.57
CA ILE A 150 7.10 27.69 -30.36
C ILE A 150 7.68 28.35 -31.61
N GLU A 151 8.53 27.66 -32.37
CA GLU A 151 9.11 28.14 -33.62
C GLU A 151 8.04 28.27 -34.72
N ASP A 152 7.19 27.24 -34.87
CA ASP A 152 6.06 27.24 -35.80
C ASP A 152 5.05 28.36 -35.49
N LEU A 153 4.74 28.55 -34.20
CA LEU A 153 3.86 29.63 -33.74
C LEU A 153 4.50 30.99 -33.91
N HIS A 154 5.83 31.10 -33.91
CA HIS A 154 6.48 32.39 -34.11
C HIS A 154 6.19 32.99 -35.50
N LEU A 155 5.97 32.12 -36.49
CA LEU A 155 5.61 32.50 -37.86
C LEU A 155 4.12 32.81 -38.03
N SER A 156 3.25 32.14 -37.28
CA SER A 156 1.78 32.22 -37.45
C SER A 156 1.09 33.13 -36.43
N ASP A 157 1.43 33.01 -35.14
CA ASP A 157 0.91 33.84 -34.05
C ASP A 157 2.02 34.15 -33.02
N PRO A 158 2.73 35.28 -33.20
CA PRO A 158 3.86 35.64 -32.33
C PRO A 158 3.43 35.92 -30.88
N LYS A 159 2.18 36.33 -30.64
CA LYS A 159 1.68 36.60 -29.27
C LYS A 159 1.48 35.29 -28.52
N LEU A 160 0.85 34.30 -29.16
CA LEU A 160 0.69 32.97 -28.57
C LEU A 160 2.06 32.29 -28.34
N ALA A 161 2.99 32.44 -29.28
CA ALA A 161 4.36 31.93 -29.11
C ALA A 161 5.06 32.54 -27.88
N GLN A 162 4.87 33.84 -27.62
CA GLN A 162 5.45 34.51 -26.47
C GLN A 162 4.88 34.00 -25.14
N GLU A 163 3.57 33.80 -25.05
CA GLU A 163 2.94 33.25 -23.84
C GLU A 163 3.33 31.79 -23.61
N LEU A 164 3.41 30.99 -24.68
CA LEU A 164 3.87 29.61 -24.58
C LEU A 164 5.33 29.53 -24.12
N ARG A 165 6.22 30.39 -24.63
CA ARG A 165 7.60 30.54 -24.14
C ARG A 165 7.65 30.89 -22.66
N ARG A 166 6.81 31.83 -22.21
CA ARG A 166 6.75 32.23 -20.80
C ARG A 166 6.33 31.07 -19.90
N ARG A 167 5.30 30.32 -20.29
CA ARG A 167 4.84 29.13 -19.55
C ARG A 167 5.89 28.02 -19.55
N TRP A 168 6.54 27.80 -20.70
CA TRP A 168 7.60 26.82 -20.83
C TRP A 168 8.80 27.11 -19.92
N ARG A 169 9.19 28.38 -19.73
CA ARG A 169 10.28 28.73 -18.79
C ARG A 169 10.03 28.22 -17.37
N LEU A 170 8.80 28.31 -16.88
CA LEU A 170 8.44 27.79 -15.55
C LEU A 170 8.57 26.26 -15.49
N ARG A 171 8.08 25.56 -16.52
CA ARG A 171 8.20 24.11 -16.64
C ARG A 171 9.66 23.67 -16.76
N GLY A 172 10.45 24.38 -17.56
CA GLY A 172 11.88 24.16 -17.75
C GLY A 172 12.68 24.31 -16.45
N ALA A 173 12.35 25.28 -15.60
CA ALA A 173 12.98 25.43 -14.28
C ALA A 173 12.69 24.22 -13.37
N ILE A 174 11.45 23.70 -13.38
CA ILE A 174 11.09 22.48 -12.63
C ILE A 174 11.81 21.26 -13.22
N ASN A 175 11.81 21.12 -14.55
CA ASN A 175 12.47 20.04 -15.25
C ASN A 175 13.99 20.04 -14.99
N ALA A 176 14.63 21.21 -14.86
CA ALA A 176 16.04 21.32 -14.50
C ALA A 176 16.33 20.74 -13.10
N VAL A 177 15.44 20.96 -12.12
CA VAL A 177 15.57 20.33 -10.78
C VAL A 177 15.44 18.81 -10.87
N HIS A 178 14.50 18.32 -11.69
CA HIS A 178 14.35 16.88 -11.91
C HIS A 178 15.60 16.30 -12.56
N LEU A 179 16.08 16.88 -13.66
CA LEU A 179 17.29 16.44 -14.36
C LEU A 179 18.50 16.41 -13.43
N HIS A 180 18.71 17.46 -12.63
CA HIS A 180 19.80 17.50 -11.65
C HIS A 180 19.73 16.33 -10.64
N ARG A 181 18.53 16.01 -10.14
CA ARG A 181 18.35 14.86 -9.24
C ARG A 181 18.56 13.53 -9.97
N LEU A 182 18.14 13.42 -11.22
CA LEU A 182 18.40 12.23 -12.03
C LEU A 182 19.91 12.03 -12.25
N ASP A 183 20.65 13.11 -12.51
CA ASP A 183 22.11 13.08 -12.65
C ASP A 183 22.77 12.60 -11.34
N GLN A 184 22.32 13.12 -10.18
CA GLN A 184 22.81 12.66 -8.88
C GLN A 184 22.55 11.17 -8.66
N ILE A 185 21.37 10.65 -9.03
CA ILE A 185 21.04 9.24 -8.89
C ILE A 185 21.94 8.36 -9.78
N GLU A 186 22.19 8.78 -11.03
CA GLU A 186 23.04 8.04 -11.95
C GLU A 186 24.52 8.02 -11.54
N CYS A 187 24.95 9.02 -10.77
CA CYS A 187 26.28 9.12 -10.18
C CYS A 187 26.46 8.26 -8.93
N LEU A 188 25.40 7.66 -8.37
CA LEU A 188 25.53 6.77 -7.23
C LEU A 188 26.36 5.53 -7.61
N THR A 189 27.26 5.12 -6.71
CA THR A 189 28.15 3.95 -6.91
C THR A 189 27.39 2.64 -7.12
N GLY A 190 26.15 2.54 -6.63
CA GLY A 190 25.27 1.39 -6.78
C GLY A 190 24.23 1.49 -7.89
N PHE A 191 24.28 2.52 -8.74
CA PHE A 191 23.33 2.66 -9.84
C PHE A 191 23.56 1.56 -10.90
N SER A 192 22.48 0.84 -11.24
CA SER A 192 22.51 -0.30 -12.17
C SER A 192 21.63 -0.10 -13.41
N GLY A 193 21.00 1.07 -13.55
CA GLY A 193 20.18 1.40 -14.71
C GLY A 193 21.01 1.85 -15.91
N VAL A 194 20.34 2.00 -17.05
CA VAL A 194 20.96 2.58 -18.24
C VAL A 194 20.90 4.09 -18.18
N ARG A 195 22.05 4.73 -18.33
CA ARG A 195 22.19 6.19 -18.26
C ARG A 195 21.71 6.87 -19.54
N GLY A 196 21.39 8.15 -19.41
CA GLY A 196 21.08 9.04 -20.53
C GLY A 196 19.64 8.91 -21.03
N ILE A 197 19.41 9.41 -22.25
CA ILE A 197 18.08 9.51 -22.85
C ILE A 197 17.70 8.16 -23.48
N GLY A 198 16.43 7.78 -23.37
CA GLY A 198 15.84 6.63 -24.05
C GLY A 198 15.19 7.00 -25.38
N VAL A 199 14.56 6.03 -26.02
CA VAL A 199 13.73 6.27 -27.20
C VAL A 199 12.30 5.90 -26.84
N ARG A 200 11.36 6.81 -27.08
CA ARG A 200 9.94 6.50 -26.98
C ARG A 200 9.55 5.62 -28.17
N LEU A 201 9.14 4.39 -27.90
CA LEU A 201 8.53 3.53 -28.91
C LEU A 201 7.18 4.15 -29.30
N GLN A 202 7.07 4.70 -30.51
CA GLN A 202 5.77 5.02 -31.05
C GLN A 202 5.07 3.71 -31.37
N ILE A 203 3.97 3.43 -30.67
CA ILE A 203 3.00 2.44 -31.15
C ILE A 203 2.37 3.12 -32.35
N ASN A 204 2.80 2.76 -33.55
CA ASN A 204 2.16 3.19 -34.78
C ASN A 204 0.71 2.69 -34.71
N SER A 205 -0.21 3.54 -34.24
CA SER A 205 -1.64 3.32 -34.40
C SER A 205 -1.96 3.62 -35.87
N THR A 206 -1.56 2.72 -36.76
CA THR A 206 -2.27 2.50 -38.01
C THR A 206 -3.65 2.03 -37.59
N THR A 207 -4.55 2.99 -37.46
CA THR A 207 -5.98 2.74 -37.33
C THR A 207 -6.38 2.05 -38.63
N PRO A 208 -6.86 0.78 -38.62
CA PRO A 208 -7.54 0.26 -39.78
C PRO A 208 -8.82 1.07 -39.94
N ASP A 209 -9.04 1.61 -41.15
CA ASP A 209 -10.23 2.38 -41.52
C ASP A 209 -11.49 1.70 -40.98
N ILE A 210 -12.20 2.38 -40.08
CA ILE A 210 -13.52 1.98 -39.64
C ILE A 210 -14.51 2.60 -40.64
N PRO A 211 -15.21 1.80 -41.48
CA PRO A 211 -16.26 2.33 -42.35
C PRO A 211 -17.44 2.86 -41.51
N PRO A 212 -18.19 3.86 -42.01
CA PRO A 212 -19.16 4.58 -41.21
C PRO A 212 -20.33 3.69 -40.78
N ALA A 213 -20.77 3.91 -39.54
CA ALA A 213 -21.83 3.16 -38.87
C ALA A 213 -23.14 3.15 -39.67
N GLN A 214 -23.62 1.95 -39.99
CA GLN A 214 -25.02 1.73 -40.36
C GLN A 214 -25.82 1.45 -39.09
N ASN A 215 -26.91 2.20 -38.91
CA ASN A 215 -27.82 2.10 -37.77
C ASN A 215 -28.53 0.74 -37.69
N PRO A 216 -28.91 0.29 -36.48
CA PRO A 216 -29.30 -1.08 -36.23
C PRO A 216 -30.76 -1.32 -36.63
N SER A 217 -31.02 -2.43 -37.31
CA SER A 217 -32.35 -3.02 -37.38
C SER A 217 -32.24 -4.54 -37.43
N THR A 218 -32.88 -5.14 -36.43
CA THR A 218 -33.57 -6.44 -36.47
C THR A 218 -32.83 -7.70 -35.97
N ASN A 219 -33.39 -8.23 -34.88
CA ASN A 219 -33.56 -9.62 -34.44
C ASN A 219 -32.37 -10.54 -34.15
N VAL A 220 -32.14 -10.70 -32.83
CA VAL A 220 -32.09 -11.95 -32.05
C VAL A 220 -31.82 -13.25 -32.82
N ASN A 221 -30.73 -13.94 -32.47
CA ASN A 221 -30.83 -15.36 -32.15
C ASN A 221 -29.79 -15.80 -31.11
N ILE A 222 -30.29 -16.41 -30.05
CA ILE A 222 -29.54 -16.97 -28.92
C ILE A 222 -29.06 -18.36 -29.35
N HIS A 223 -27.75 -18.56 -29.46
CA HIS A 223 -27.17 -19.90 -29.38
C HIS A 223 -26.05 -19.92 -28.35
N THR A 224 -26.31 -20.75 -27.35
CA THR A 224 -25.44 -21.28 -26.29
C THR A 224 -24.15 -21.85 -26.87
N GLU A 225 -22.99 -21.33 -26.43
CA GLU A 225 -21.76 -22.10 -26.44
C GLU A 225 -20.94 -21.83 -25.16
N SER A 226 -20.80 -22.89 -24.39
CA SER A 226 -20.08 -23.02 -23.14
C SER A 226 -18.57 -22.95 -23.35
N SER A 227 -17.94 -21.83 -22.99
CA SER A 227 -16.48 -21.74 -22.91
C SER A 227 -15.99 -22.18 -21.52
N LYS A 228 -15.24 -23.28 -21.51
CA LYS A 228 -14.64 -23.91 -20.33
C LYS A 228 -13.64 -22.97 -19.64
N PHE A 229 -13.81 -22.78 -18.33
CA PHE A 229 -12.82 -22.14 -17.46
C PHE A 229 -11.66 -23.11 -17.20
N ILE A 230 -10.45 -22.76 -17.63
CA ILE A 230 -9.22 -23.49 -17.30
C ILE A 230 -8.57 -22.74 -16.13
N PRO A 231 -8.49 -23.32 -14.92
CA PRO A 231 -7.76 -22.70 -13.81
C PRO A 231 -6.25 -22.73 -14.07
N PRO A 232 -5.49 -21.69 -13.67
CA PRO A 232 -4.04 -21.70 -13.76
C PRO A 232 -3.43 -22.77 -12.83
N SER A 233 -2.40 -23.44 -13.33
CA SER A 233 -1.63 -24.48 -12.61
C SER A 233 -1.09 -23.98 -11.26
N PRO A 234 -1.07 -24.82 -10.21
CA PRO A 234 -0.54 -24.43 -8.90
C PRO A 234 0.97 -24.16 -8.99
N SER A 235 1.39 -22.99 -8.50
CA SER A 235 2.79 -22.67 -8.23
C SER A 235 3.34 -23.63 -7.15
N PRO A 236 4.60 -24.09 -7.26
CA PRO A 236 5.15 -25.07 -6.32
C PRO A 236 5.20 -24.52 -4.88
N ASP A 237 4.82 -25.38 -3.95
CA ASP A 237 4.70 -25.14 -2.51
C ASP A 237 5.96 -24.52 -1.87
N PHE A 238 5.73 -23.64 -0.90
CA PHE A 238 6.73 -23.00 -0.03
C PHE A 238 7.56 -23.98 0.82
N ARG A 239 7.29 -25.29 0.75
CA ARG A 239 7.96 -26.33 1.56
C ARG A 239 9.31 -26.78 1.00
N THR A 240 9.65 -26.46 -0.24
CA THR A 240 10.87 -26.97 -0.88
C THR A 240 12.12 -26.14 -0.61
N TYR A 241 11.99 -24.93 -0.05
CA TYR A 241 13.13 -24.02 0.18
C TYR A 241 13.81 -24.19 1.55
N LEU A 242 13.30 -25.06 2.43
CA LEU A 242 13.87 -25.27 3.77
C LEU A 242 14.80 -26.50 3.87
N SER A 243 15.09 -27.23 2.78
CA SER A 243 15.98 -28.41 2.84
C SER A 243 17.38 -28.22 2.24
N LEU A 244 17.80 -27.00 1.89
CA LEU A 244 19.09 -26.76 1.19
C LEU A 244 19.97 -25.68 1.84
N SER A 245 19.95 -25.55 3.17
CA SER A 245 20.92 -24.69 3.88
C SER A 245 21.48 -25.31 5.16
N CYS A 246 21.66 -26.62 5.15
CA CYS A 246 22.52 -27.32 6.09
C CYS A 246 23.58 -28.07 5.28
N HIS A 247 24.64 -27.38 4.85
CA HIS A 247 26.01 -27.89 4.58
C HIS A 247 26.80 -26.83 3.79
N ARG A 248 27.42 -25.89 4.52
CA ARG A 248 28.83 -25.47 4.40
C ARG A 248 29.10 -24.27 5.30
#